data_AF-A0A6P3ZJM6-F1
#
_entry.id   AF-A0A6P3ZJM6-F1
#
_cell.length_a   1.000
_cell.length_b   1.000
_cell.length_c   1.000
_cell.angle_alpha   90.00
_cell.angle_beta   90.00
_cell.angle_gamma   90.00
#
_symmetry.space_group_name_H-M   'P 1'
#
loop_
_entity.id
_entity.type
_entity.pdbx_description
1 polymer ?
#
loop_
_entity_poly.entity_id
_entity_poly.type
_entity_poly.pdbx_seq_one_letter_code
_entity_poly.pdbx_strand_id
1 'polypeptide(L)'
;MGSSVMYHYAGFSYHSQLKFPSFGIVCSSEVVGVSRRQVLEQVDVVLAKGDERAALQLVKDLQGKPGGLRCFGSARQVPQRLYTLDELKLNGIEASSLLSPVDATLGSIERNLQLAAVLGGVSAWNVFGFSPQQVLYLSLGLLFLWTLDLASFNGGLSSLVLDTIAHTFSQKYHNRVIQHEAGHFLIAYLVGILPRGYTLSSLEALKKEGSLNVQAGTAFVDFEFLEEVNGGKVSATTLNKFSCIALAGVVSEYLLYGHAEGGLADINKLDMLLKGLAFTQKKADSQVRWSVLNTVLILRRHEATRAKLAEAMSSGKSVGFCIETIEDTIGNADI
;
A
#
# COMPACT_ATOMS: atom_id res chain seq x y z
N MET A 1 -93.04 -4.53 -47.75
CA MET A 1 -93.29 -3.23 -47.10
C MET A 1 -92.67 -3.27 -45.72
N GLY A 2 -91.82 -2.28 -45.40
CA GLY A 2 -91.35 -2.04 -44.04
C GLY A 2 -89.94 -2.56 -43.72
N SER A 3 -88.99 -1.64 -43.68
CA SER A 3 -87.57 -1.82 -43.38
C SER A 3 -87.26 -1.74 -41.88
N SER A 4 -86.03 -2.17 -41.54
CA SER A 4 -85.12 -1.67 -40.49
C SER A 4 -85.18 -2.29 -39.08
N VAL A 5 -84.13 -3.00 -38.62
CA VAL A 5 -82.85 -2.57 -37.95
C VAL A 5 -82.96 -2.93 -36.45
N MET A 6 -81.98 -3.39 -35.67
CA MET A 6 -80.64 -3.99 -35.78
C MET A 6 -80.25 -4.37 -34.32
N TYR A 7 -79.23 -5.22 -34.16
CA TYR A 7 -78.15 -5.18 -33.14
C TYR A 7 -77.86 -6.45 -32.31
N HIS A 8 -76.65 -6.93 -32.59
CA HIS A 8 -75.60 -7.56 -31.76
C HIS A 8 -75.87 -8.79 -30.88
N TYR A 9 -75.16 -9.85 -31.30
CA TYR A 9 -74.79 -11.06 -30.56
C TYR A 9 -73.96 -10.77 -29.30
N ALA A 10 -74.31 -11.43 -28.20
CA ALA A 10 -73.40 -11.79 -27.12
C ALA A 10 -73.77 -13.19 -26.59
N GLY A 11 -73.01 -14.20 -26.99
CA GLY A 11 -73.18 -15.58 -26.54
C GLY A 11 -72.44 -15.82 -25.23
N PHE A 12 -73.19 -16.19 -24.19
CA PHE A 12 -72.66 -16.77 -22.96
C PHE A 12 -72.29 -18.24 -23.22
N SER A 13 -71.12 -18.67 -22.75
CA SER A 13 -70.96 -20.01 -22.18
C SER A 13 -69.73 -20.06 -21.26
N TYR A 14 -70.04 -20.32 -19.99
CA TYR A 14 -69.11 -20.58 -18.90
C TYR A 14 -68.43 -21.94 -19.11
N HIS A 15 -67.10 -22.00 -18.92
CA HIS A 15 -66.45 -23.23 -18.49
C HIS A 15 -65.40 -22.96 -17.41
N SER A 16 -65.46 -23.85 -16.43
CA SER A 16 -64.80 -23.93 -15.12
C SER A 16 -63.27 -23.81 -15.13
N GLN A 17 -62.78 -23.05 -14.15
CA GLN A 17 -61.36 -22.94 -13.80
C GLN A 17 -60.84 -24.23 -13.18
N LEU A 18 -59.71 -24.73 -13.68
CA LEU A 18 -58.81 -25.66 -12.99
C LEU A 18 -57.44 -25.00 -12.90
N LYS A 19 -57.04 -24.63 -11.68
CA LYS A 19 -55.71 -24.08 -11.38
C LYS A 19 -54.71 -25.23 -11.26
N PHE A 20 -53.75 -25.29 -12.18
CA PHE A 20 -52.51 -26.04 -12.00
C PHE A 20 -51.39 -25.04 -11.68
N PRO A 21 -50.52 -25.30 -10.68
CA PRO A 21 -49.36 -24.46 -10.46
C PRO A 21 -48.35 -24.73 -11.58
N SER A 22 -48.09 -23.72 -12.41
CA SER A 22 -46.97 -23.75 -13.34
C SER A 22 -45.68 -23.67 -12.52
N PHE A 23 -44.97 -24.79 -12.38
CA PHE A 23 -43.55 -24.76 -12.06
C PHE A 23 -42.84 -24.04 -13.21
N GLY A 24 -42.64 -22.74 -13.05
CA GLY A 24 -41.66 -22.01 -13.84
C GLY A 24 -40.30 -22.54 -13.44
N ILE A 25 -39.67 -23.33 -14.31
CA ILE A 25 -38.23 -23.54 -14.25
C ILE A 25 -37.62 -22.17 -14.55
N VAL A 26 -37.35 -21.40 -13.50
CA VAL A 26 -36.40 -20.31 -13.58
C VAL A 26 -35.06 -20.99 -13.81
N CYS A 27 -34.63 -20.97 -15.07
CA CYS A 27 -33.26 -21.26 -15.43
C CYS A 27 -32.42 -20.12 -14.84
N SER A 28 -32.18 -20.19 -13.53
CA SER A 28 -31.14 -19.42 -12.90
C SER A 28 -29.86 -20.06 -13.41
N SER A 29 -29.23 -19.42 -14.39
CA SER A 29 -27.84 -19.66 -14.71
C SER A 29 -26.99 -19.20 -13.52
N GLU A 30 -27.15 -19.84 -12.37
CA GLU A 30 -26.11 -19.90 -11.36
C GLU A 30 -25.01 -20.75 -11.97
N VAL A 31 -24.20 -20.11 -12.83
CA VAL A 31 -22.78 -20.42 -12.81
C VAL A 31 -22.43 -20.31 -11.34
N VAL A 32 -22.03 -21.42 -10.72
CA VAL A 32 -21.45 -21.44 -9.38
C VAL A 32 -20.14 -20.65 -9.48
N GLY A 33 -20.28 -19.33 -9.57
CA GLY A 33 -19.19 -18.38 -9.63
C GLY A 33 -18.64 -18.36 -8.23
N VAL A 34 -17.46 -18.96 -8.06
CA VAL A 34 -16.69 -18.81 -6.82
C VAL A 34 -16.67 -17.31 -6.51
N SER A 35 -17.20 -16.94 -5.35
CA SER A 35 -17.30 -15.53 -4.98
C SER A 35 -15.88 -14.94 -4.97
N ARG A 36 -15.69 -13.75 -5.54
CA ARG A 36 -14.41 -13.01 -5.53
C ARG A 36 -13.74 -13.09 -4.15
N ARG A 37 -14.53 -12.94 -3.10
CA ARG A 37 -14.10 -13.05 -1.71
C ARG A 37 -13.48 -14.40 -1.34
N GLN A 38 -14.09 -15.51 -1.77
CA GLN A 38 -13.56 -16.86 -1.52
C GLN A 38 -12.22 -17.07 -2.20
N VAL A 39 -12.03 -16.52 -3.40
CA VAL A 39 -10.72 -16.60 -4.09
C VAL A 39 -9.69 -15.71 -3.41
N LEU A 40 -10.06 -14.51 -2.94
CA LEU A 40 -9.16 -13.65 -2.18
C LEU A 40 -8.76 -14.26 -0.82
N GLU A 41 -9.66 -14.98 -0.16
CA GLU A 41 -9.32 -15.80 1.02
C GLU A 41 -8.33 -16.93 0.67
N GLN A 42 -8.46 -17.56 -0.51
CA GLN A 42 -7.47 -18.52 -0.99
C GLN A 42 -6.12 -17.87 -1.28
N VAL A 43 -6.10 -16.65 -1.85
CA VAL A 43 -4.88 -15.86 -2.04
C VAL A 43 -4.18 -15.66 -0.70
N ASP A 44 -4.90 -15.25 0.35
CA ASP A 44 -4.32 -15.09 1.69
C ASP A 44 -3.70 -16.39 2.23
N VAL A 45 -4.38 -17.54 2.07
CA VAL A 45 -3.88 -18.85 2.49
C VAL A 45 -2.61 -19.25 1.73
N VAL A 46 -2.56 -18.97 0.43
CA VAL A 46 -1.42 -19.31 -0.43
C VAL A 46 -0.22 -18.39 -0.14
N LEU A 47 -0.45 -17.09 0.05
CA LEU A 47 0.56 -16.13 0.48
C LEU A 47 1.14 -16.50 1.85
N ALA A 48 0.31 -16.93 2.80
CA ALA A 48 0.75 -17.38 4.12
C ALA A 48 1.66 -18.63 4.06
N LYS A 49 1.54 -19.45 3.02
CA LYS A 49 2.43 -20.60 2.76
C LYS A 49 3.71 -20.22 2.03
N GLY A 50 3.85 -18.96 1.60
CA GLY A 50 4.99 -18.47 0.83
C GLY A 50 4.96 -18.81 -0.67
N ASP A 51 3.84 -19.31 -1.20
CA ASP A 51 3.72 -19.64 -2.63
C ASP A 51 3.22 -18.44 -3.44
N GLU A 52 4.12 -17.50 -3.69
CA GLU A 52 3.82 -16.24 -4.38
C GLU A 52 3.35 -16.44 -5.82
N ARG A 53 3.85 -17.48 -6.50
CA ARG A 53 3.50 -17.78 -7.89
C ARG A 53 2.06 -18.27 -7.99
N ALA A 54 1.64 -19.18 -7.10
CA ALA A 54 0.26 -19.64 -7.06
C ALA A 54 -0.70 -18.49 -6.68
N ALA A 55 -0.31 -17.63 -5.73
CA ALA A 55 -1.11 -16.46 -5.35
C ALA A 55 -1.31 -15.50 -6.53
N LEU A 56 -0.25 -15.20 -7.28
CA LEU A 56 -0.33 -14.36 -8.46
C LEU A 56 -1.20 -14.99 -9.56
N GLN A 57 -1.12 -16.32 -9.73
CA GLN A 57 -1.95 -17.03 -10.71
C GLN A 57 -3.44 -16.90 -10.37
N LEU A 58 -3.83 -17.05 -9.10
CA LEU A 58 -5.23 -16.85 -8.66
C LEU A 58 -5.74 -15.44 -8.96
N VAL A 59 -4.90 -14.42 -8.74
CA VAL A 59 -5.23 -13.00 -9.04
C VAL A 59 -5.36 -12.78 -10.54
N LYS A 60 -4.41 -13.30 -11.35
CA LYS A 60 -4.47 -13.24 -12.82
C LYS A 60 -5.69 -13.99 -13.36
N ASP A 61 -6.08 -15.09 -12.75
CA ASP A 61 -7.27 -15.85 -13.14
C ASP A 61 -8.57 -15.08 -12.89
N LEU A 62 -8.62 -14.17 -11.91
CA LEU A 62 -9.77 -13.29 -11.68
C LEU A 62 -9.74 -12.00 -12.53
N GLN A 63 -8.58 -11.65 -13.08
CA GLN A 63 -8.38 -10.38 -13.76
C GLN A 63 -9.29 -10.27 -15.00
N GLY A 64 -10.06 -9.18 -15.08
CA GLY A 64 -10.92 -8.88 -16.22
C GLY A 64 -12.19 -9.74 -16.35
N LYS A 65 -12.48 -10.65 -15.40
CA LYS A 65 -13.71 -11.45 -15.40
C LYS A 65 -14.89 -10.67 -14.81
N PRO A 66 -16.14 -10.93 -15.25
CA PRO A 66 -17.34 -10.34 -14.63
C PRO A 66 -17.43 -10.74 -13.15
N GLY A 67 -17.46 -9.76 -12.24
CA GLY A 67 -17.41 -10.00 -10.80
C GLY A 67 -16.04 -10.40 -10.24
N GLY A 68 -14.99 -10.38 -11.05
CA GLY A 68 -13.59 -10.62 -10.66
C GLY A 68 -12.84 -9.36 -10.26
N LEU A 69 -11.54 -9.30 -10.56
CA LEU A 69 -10.67 -8.16 -10.26
C LEU A 69 -10.57 -7.26 -11.48
N ARG A 70 -10.98 -6.00 -11.31
CA ARG A 70 -11.08 -5.02 -12.39
C ARG A 70 -9.98 -3.97 -12.32
N CYS A 71 -9.48 -3.71 -11.11
CA CYS A 71 -8.52 -2.65 -10.84
C CYS A 71 -7.06 -3.14 -10.89
N PHE A 72 -6.84 -4.47 -10.81
CA PHE A 72 -5.51 -5.05 -10.86
C PHE A 72 -4.82 -4.77 -12.20
N GLY A 73 -3.71 -4.02 -12.17
CA GLY A 73 -2.96 -3.66 -13.37
C GLY A 73 -3.67 -2.73 -14.34
N SER A 74 -4.77 -2.10 -13.93
CA SER A 74 -5.62 -1.28 -14.80
C SER A 74 -5.36 0.22 -14.66
N ALA A 75 -4.31 0.66 -13.95
CA ALA A 75 -4.04 2.07 -13.74
C ALA A 75 -3.97 2.84 -15.07
N ARG A 76 -4.82 3.87 -15.24
CA ARG A 76 -4.62 4.86 -16.29
C ARG A 76 -3.40 5.74 -15.96
N GLN A 77 -2.28 5.36 -16.57
CA GLN A 77 -0.96 5.98 -16.44
C GLN A 77 -0.73 7.12 -17.44
N VAL A 78 0.21 8.00 -17.10
CA VAL A 78 0.66 9.11 -17.94
C VAL A 78 1.61 8.59 -19.03
N PRO A 79 1.53 9.08 -20.28
CA PRO A 79 2.46 8.70 -21.35
C PRO A 79 3.92 8.90 -20.96
N GLN A 80 4.78 7.95 -21.30
CA GLN A 80 6.21 8.05 -21.00
C GLN A 80 6.89 9.04 -21.96
N ARG A 81 7.36 10.16 -21.41
CA ARG A 81 8.18 11.17 -22.10
C ARG A 81 9.06 11.93 -21.12
N LEU A 82 9.94 12.79 -21.62
CA LEU A 82 10.80 13.64 -20.78
C LEU A 82 9.95 14.77 -20.20
N TYR A 83 9.73 14.75 -18.89
CA TYR A 83 9.03 15.82 -18.16
C TYR A 83 10.02 16.79 -17.52
N THR A 84 9.68 18.08 -17.54
CA THR A 84 10.48 19.13 -16.87
C THR A 84 9.98 19.37 -15.45
N LEU A 85 10.78 20.05 -14.62
CA LEU A 85 10.34 20.47 -13.29
C LEU A 85 9.20 21.49 -13.37
N ASP A 86 9.18 22.34 -14.39
CA ASP A 86 8.10 23.30 -14.59
C ASP A 86 6.78 22.61 -14.90
N GLU A 87 6.80 21.53 -15.70
CA GLU A 87 5.60 20.72 -15.93
C GLU A 87 5.07 20.05 -14.65
N LEU A 88 5.95 19.61 -13.74
CA LEU A 88 5.53 19.13 -12.42
C LEU A 88 4.85 20.25 -11.61
N LYS A 89 5.47 21.44 -11.58
CA LYS A 89 4.92 22.61 -10.88
C LYS A 89 3.57 23.05 -11.45
N LEU A 90 3.40 23.01 -12.76
CA LEU A 90 2.11 23.28 -13.42
C LEU A 90 1.02 22.29 -13.00
N ASN A 91 1.39 21.06 -12.60
CA ASN A 91 0.47 20.08 -12.01
C ASN A 91 0.36 20.22 -10.47
N GLY A 92 0.91 21.28 -9.89
CA GLY A 92 0.92 21.52 -8.44
C GLY A 92 1.76 20.48 -7.70
N ILE A 93 2.93 20.12 -8.23
CA ILE A 93 3.87 19.17 -7.63
C ILE A 93 5.20 19.88 -7.38
N GLU A 94 5.54 20.07 -6.11
CA GLU A 94 6.83 20.62 -5.68
C GLU A 94 7.82 19.49 -5.41
N ALA A 95 8.67 19.19 -6.39
CA ALA A 95 9.59 18.06 -6.33
C ALA A 95 10.55 18.13 -5.13
N SER A 96 10.96 19.32 -4.68
CA SER A 96 11.83 19.49 -3.52
C SER A 96 11.17 19.05 -2.21
N SER A 97 9.88 19.33 -2.03
CA SER A 97 9.13 18.92 -0.83
C SER A 97 8.77 17.43 -0.81
N LEU A 98 8.88 16.76 -1.97
CA LEU A 98 8.53 15.36 -2.15
C LEU A 98 9.76 14.45 -2.11
N LEU A 99 10.83 14.83 -2.80
CA LEU A 99 12.04 14.01 -2.98
C LEU A 99 13.16 14.33 -1.98
N SER A 100 12.90 15.22 -1.02
CA SER A 100 13.80 15.47 0.11
C SER A 100 13.04 15.27 1.42
N PRO A 101 12.74 14.01 1.81
CA PRO A 101 12.06 13.75 3.06
C PRO A 101 12.82 14.30 4.26
N VAL A 102 12.11 14.90 5.21
CA VAL A 102 12.70 15.42 6.46
C VAL A 102 11.93 14.83 7.64
N ASP A 103 12.59 14.01 8.45
CA ASP A 103 12.02 13.31 9.62
C ASP A 103 11.67 14.26 10.79
N ALA A 104 10.76 15.22 10.55
CA ALA A 104 10.42 16.25 11.52
C ALA A 104 9.66 15.69 12.73
N THR A 105 8.69 14.79 12.51
CA THR A 105 7.91 14.19 13.61
C THR A 105 8.74 13.22 14.43
N LEU A 106 9.35 12.22 13.79
CA LEU A 106 10.16 11.22 14.47
C LEU A 106 11.39 11.85 15.14
N GLY A 107 12.09 12.77 14.47
CA GLY A 107 13.24 13.48 15.04
C GLY A 107 12.87 14.38 16.23
N SER A 108 11.67 14.96 16.26
CA SER A 108 11.19 15.69 17.44
C SER A 108 10.92 14.76 18.63
N ILE A 109 10.34 13.59 18.37
CA ILE A 109 10.10 12.55 19.39
C ILE A 109 11.43 12.06 19.94
N GLU A 110 12.39 11.73 19.07
CA GLU A 110 13.72 11.29 19.46
C GLU A 110 14.43 12.32 20.35
N ARG A 111 14.45 13.59 19.95
CA ARG A 111 15.03 14.67 20.75
C ARG A 111 14.37 14.81 22.12
N ASN A 112 13.04 14.75 22.18
CA ASN A 112 12.31 14.83 23.45
C ASN A 112 12.61 13.63 24.34
N LEU A 113 12.76 12.43 23.76
CA LEU A 113 13.12 11.21 24.48
C LEU A 113 14.56 11.30 25.01
N GLN A 114 15.50 11.83 24.23
CA GLN A 114 16.88 12.09 24.68
C GLN A 114 16.90 13.08 25.85
N LEU A 115 16.15 14.18 25.78
CA LEU A 115 16.02 15.13 26.90
C LEU A 115 15.42 14.46 28.14
N ALA A 116 14.36 13.67 27.97
CA ALA A 116 13.74 12.93 29.06
C ALA A 116 14.71 11.90 29.68
N ALA A 117 15.52 11.22 28.87
CA ALA A 117 16.54 10.28 29.34
C ALA A 117 17.64 10.98 30.14
N VAL A 118 18.12 12.14 29.69
CA VAL A 118 19.10 12.96 30.43
C VAL A 118 18.52 13.43 31.76
N LEU A 119 17.32 14.03 31.76
CA LEU A 119 16.67 14.51 32.97
C LEU A 119 16.33 13.36 33.93
N GLY A 120 15.89 12.23 33.40
CA GLY A 120 15.63 11.01 34.16
C GLY A 120 16.91 10.45 34.79
N GLY A 121 18.02 10.43 34.04
CA GLY A 121 19.34 10.03 34.54
C GLY A 121 19.85 10.94 35.66
N VAL A 122 19.73 12.27 35.50
CA VAL A 122 20.10 13.25 36.54
C VAL A 122 19.21 13.12 37.78
N SER A 123 17.91 12.90 37.58
CA SER A 123 16.96 12.69 38.67
C SER A 123 17.28 11.40 39.43
N ALA A 124 17.55 10.30 38.70
CA ALA A 124 17.95 9.02 39.29
C ALA A 124 19.28 9.12 40.03
N TRP A 125 20.26 9.85 39.50
CA TRP A 125 21.50 10.15 40.21
C TRP A 125 21.19 10.77 41.57
N ASN A 126 20.37 11.84 41.60
CA ASN A 126 20.06 12.56 42.83
C ASN A 126 19.25 11.72 43.83
N VAL A 127 18.27 10.94 43.36
CA VAL A 127 17.37 10.15 44.22
C VAL A 127 18.07 8.91 44.79
N PHE A 128 18.83 8.19 43.97
CA PHE A 128 19.48 6.95 44.37
C PHE A 128 20.91 7.16 44.90
N GLY A 129 21.44 8.39 44.80
CA GLY A 129 22.75 8.75 45.32
C GLY A 129 23.90 7.97 44.65
N PHE A 130 23.80 7.71 43.33
CA PHE A 130 24.81 6.93 42.63
C PHE A 130 26.20 7.55 42.75
N SER A 131 27.21 6.71 42.98
CA SER A 131 28.59 7.17 43.01
C SER A 131 29.10 7.50 41.60
N PRO A 132 30.09 8.39 41.44
CA PRO A 132 30.68 8.69 40.13
C PRO A 132 31.16 7.44 39.37
N GLN A 133 31.65 6.42 40.09
CA GLN A 133 32.08 5.15 39.50
C GLN A 133 30.91 4.34 38.96
N GLN A 134 29.79 4.27 39.69
CA GLN A 134 28.58 3.57 39.23
C GLN A 134 28.02 4.22 37.98
N VAL A 135 28.00 5.55 37.92
CA VAL A 135 27.50 6.28 36.74
C VAL A 135 28.43 6.07 35.55
N LEU A 136 29.75 6.05 35.77
CA LEU A 136 30.71 5.69 34.73
C LEU A 136 30.42 4.27 34.19
N TYR A 137 30.26 3.27 35.05
CA TYR A 137 29.96 1.90 34.60
C TYR A 137 28.64 1.78 33.86
N LEU A 138 27.59 2.47 34.32
CA LEU A 138 26.31 2.53 33.62
C LEU A 138 26.45 3.17 32.24
N SER A 139 27.18 4.30 32.14
CA SER A 139 27.42 4.98 30.87
C SER A 139 28.22 4.13 29.88
N LEU A 140 29.25 3.41 30.37
CA LEU A 140 30.03 2.47 29.57
C LEU A 140 29.16 1.29 29.09
N GLY A 141 28.30 0.78 29.96
CA GLY A 141 27.33 -0.26 29.60
C GLY A 141 26.36 0.20 28.50
N LEU A 142 25.80 1.41 28.62
CA LEU A 142 24.92 1.99 27.61
C LEU A 142 25.65 2.26 26.29
N LEU A 143 26.87 2.80 26.35
CA LEU A 143 27.71 3.00 25.16
C LEU A 143 28.04 1.67 24.48
N PHE A 144 28.34 0.63 25.27
CA PHE A 144 28.57 -0.71 24.74
C PHE A 144 27.32 -1.26 24.05
N LEU A 145 26.14 -1.16 24.68
CA LEU A 145 24.87 -1.61 24.07
C LEU A 145 24.56 -0.83 22.78
N TRP A 146 24.79 0.49 22.78
CA TRP A 146 24.64 1.30 21.57
C TRP A 146 25.62 0.88 20.48
N THR A 147 26.89 0.68 20.81
CA THR A 147 27.91 0.22 19.87
C THR A 147 27.57 -1.18 19.33
N LEU A 148 27.07 -2.06 20.18
CA LEU A 148 26.66 -3.41 19.81
C LEU A 148 25.46 -3.37 18.85
N ASP A 149 24.47 -2.51 19.10
CA ASP A 149 23.34 -2.29 18.20
C ASP A 149 23.79 -1.76 16.84
N LEU A 150 24.67 -0.76 16.83
CA LEU A 150 25.22 -0.20 15.60
C LEU A 150 26.02 -1.24 14.80
N ALA A 151 26.87 -2.02 15.47
CA ALA A 151 27.75 -2.98 14.81
C ALA A 151 27.03 -4.27 14.38
N SER A 152 26.09 -4.77 15.19
CA SER A 152 25.45 -6.08 14.97
C SER A 152 24.13 -5.95 14.21
N PHE A 153 23.40 -4.86 14.45
CA PHE A 153 22.05 -4.64 13.93
C PHE A 153 21.93 -3.34 13.12
N ASN A 154 23.04 -2.65 12.82
CA ASN A 154 23.00 -1.40 12.05
C ASN A 154 22.03 -0.34 12.64
N GLY A 155 21.83 -0.35 13.97
CA GLY A 155 20.85 0.50 14.65
C GLY A 155 19.40 -0.03 14.66
N GLY A 156 19.18 -1.30 14.34
CA GLY A 156 17.85 -1.90 14.30
C GLY A 156 17.12 -1.90 15.64
N LEU A 157 17.82 -2.16 16.75
CA LEU A 157 17.19 -2.19 18.06
C LEU A 157 16.77 -0.80 18.53
N SER A 158 17.65 0.19 18.37
CA SER A 158 17.34 1.58 18.71
C SER A 158 16.21 2.15 17.86
N SER A 159 16.21 1.87 16.55
CA SER A 159 15.12 2.29 15.65
C SER A 159 13.79 1.61 15.98
N LEU A 160 13.80 0.31 16.31
CA LEU A 160 12.60 -0.42 16.77
C LEU A 160 12.00 0.20 18.04
N VAL A 161 12.83 0.52 19.04
CA VAL A 161 12.38 1.14 20.29
C VAL A 161 11.80 2.52 20.01
N LEU A 162 12.50 3.34 19.22
CA LEU A 162 12.05 4.67 18.85
C LEU A 162 10.71 4.63 18.10
N ASP A 163 10.59 3.74 17.12
CA ASP A 163 9.37 3.53 16.32
C ASP A 163 8.20 3.06 17.17
N THR A 164 8.44 2.11 18.09
CA THR A 164 7.42 1.62 19.03
C THR A 164 6.91 2.75 19.93
N ILE A 165 7.81 3.58 20.46
CA ILE A 165 7.45 4.75 21.26
C ILE A 165 6.71 5.78 20.40
N ALA A 166 7.19 6.05 19.19
CA ALA A 166 6.58 7.02 18.30
C ALA A 166 5.15 6.63 17.92
N HIS A 167 4.89 5.36 17.60
CA HIS A 167 3.55 4.84 17.37
C HIS A 167 2.64 4.90 18.60
N THR A 168 3.20 4.68 19.80
CA THR A 168 2.44 4.71 21.05
C THR A 168 2.05 6.13 21.47
N PHE A 169 2.93 7.11 21.26
CA PHE A 169 2.76 8.47 21.77
C PHE A 169 2.35 9.51 20.72
N SER A 170 2.49 9.21 19.41
CA SER A 170 2.19 10.13 18.32
C SER A 170 1.21 9.53 17.31
N GLN A 171 -0.07 9.89 17.48
CA GLN A 171 -1.10 9.57 16.48
C GLN A 171 -0.76 10.15 15.10
N LYS A 172 -0.08 11.30 15.07
CA LYS A 172 0.37 11.94 13.82
C LYS A 172 1.38 11.06 13.07
N TYR A 173 2.35 10.49 13.78
CA TYR A 173 3.34 9.59 13.18
C TYR A 173 2.67 8.29 12.71
N HIS A 174 1.85 7.68 13.56
CA HIS A 174 1.11 6.47 13.22
C HIS A 174 0.22 6.64 11.98
N ASN A 175 -0.53 7.75 11.89
CA ASN A 175 -1.36 8.04 10.73
C ASN A 175 -0.51 8.33 9.47
N ARG A 176 0.68 8.93 9.60
CA ARG A 176 1.60 9.11 8.46
C ARG A 176 2.04 7.77 7.89
N VAL A 177 2.53 6.86 8.73
CA VAL A 177 3.03 5.54 8.33
C VAL A 177 1.92 4.72 7.67
N ILE A 178 0.71 4.68 8.23
CA ILE A 178 -0.42 3.96 7.61
C ILE A 178 -0.70 4.47 6.20
N GLN A 179 -0.71 5.80 6.01
CA GLN A 179 -0.97 6.39 4.71
C GLN A 179 0.18 6.20 3.73
N HIS A 180 1.41 6.13 4.22
CA HIS A 180 2.61 5.78 3.46
C HIS A 180 2.48 4.36 2.89
N GLU A 181 2.21 3.38 3.75
CA GLU A 181 2.08 1.97 3.36
C GLU A 181 0.84 1.72 2.49
N ALA A 182 -0.28 2.39 2.77
CA ALA A 182 -1.46 2.32 1.90
C ALA A 182 -1.18 2.88 0.50
N GLY A 183 -0.31 3.88 0.39
CA GLY A 183 0.18 4.40 -0.88
C GLY A 183 0.90 3.34 -1.70
N HIS A 184 1.90 2.71 -1.09
CA HIS A 184 2.65 1.60 -1.67
C HIS A 184 1.75 0.46 -2.12
N PHE A 185 0.84 0.00 -1.24
CA PHE A 185 -0.08 -1.08 -1.52
C PHE A 185 -0.99 -0.75 -2.72
N LEU A 186 -1.62 0.43 -2.70
CA LEU A 186 -2.56 0.84 -3.76
C LEU A 186 -1.87 0.97 -5.11
N ILE A 187 -0.71 1.64 -5.16
CA ILE A 187 0.02 1.81 -6.41
C ILE A 187 0.48 0.46 -6.96
N ALA A 188 1.07 -0.41 -6.13
CA ALA A 188 1.49 -1.74 -6.56
C ALA A 188 0.33 -2.51 -7.20
N TYR A 189 -0.81 -2.56 -6.53
CA TYR A 189 -1.99 -3.26 -7.03
C TYR A 189 -2.47 -2.69 -8.38
N LEU A 190 -2.59 -1.36 -8.48
CA LEU A 190 -3.08 -0.69 -9.69
C LEU A 190 -2.11 -0.80 -10.88
N VAL A 191 -0.80 -0.88 -10.64
CA VAL A 191 0.20 -1.10 -11.70
C VAL A 191 0.44 -2.59 -12.00
N GLY A 192 -0.27 -3.48 -11.30
CA GLY A 192 -0.31 -4.92 -11.59
C GLY A 192 0.81 -5.72 -10.93
N ILE A 193 1.28 -5.26 -9.77
CA ILE A 193 2.18 -5.98 -8.87
C ILE A 193 1.36 -6.37 -7.63
N LEU A 194 1.30 -7.67 -7.32
CA LEU A 194 0.51 -8.16 -6.21
C LEU A 194 1.20 -7.84 -4.87
N PRO A 195 0.56 -7.13 -3.93
CA PRO A 195 1.05 -7.04 -2.57
C PRO A 195 1.02 -8.43 -1.91
N ARG A 196 2.12 -8.83 -1.28
CA ARG A 196 2.27 -10.10 -0.56
C ARG A 196 1.91 -9.95 0.92
N GLY A 197 2.13 -8.77 1.48
CA GLY A 197 1.91 -8.48 2.89
C GLY A 197 2.26 -7.04 3.22
N TYR A 198 1.92 -6.62 4.43
CA TYR A 198 2.26 -5.30 4.95
C TYR A 198 2.48 -5.32 6.46
N THR A 199 3.26 -4.36 6.96
CA THR A 199 3.50 -4.08 8.37
C THR A 199 3.42 -2.57 8.61
N LEU A 200 2.78 -2.18 9.70
CA LEU A 200 2.55 -0.76 10.02
C LEU A 200 3.48 -0.23 11.11
N SER A 201 4.34 -1.09 11.65
CA SER A 201 5.39 -0.73 12.61
C SER A 201 6.55 -1.72 12.50
N SER A 202 7.72 -1.29 12.97
CA SER A 202 8.93 -2.12 13.06
C SER A 202 8.71 -3.30 14.01
N LEU A 203 7.86 -3.15 15.03
CA LEU A 203 7.50 -4.24 15.95
C LEU A 203 6.66 -5.33 15.25
N GLU A 204 5.73 -4.94 14.39
CA GLU A 204 4.99 -5.89 13.57
C GLU A 204 5.92 -6.57 12.56
N ALA A 205 6.85 -5.82 11.96
CA ALA A 205 7.87 -6.36 11.07
C ALA A 205 8.76 -7.40 11.77
N LEU A 206 9.26 -7.10 12.97
CA LEU A 206 10.02 -8.06 13.77
C LEU A 206 9.22 -9.33 14.08
N LYS A 207 7.95 -9.19 14.46
CA LYS A 207 7.10 -10.36 14.78
C LYS A 207 6.81 -11.23 13.56
N LYS A 208 6.65 -10.64 12.38
CA LYS A 208 6.34 -11.37 11.15
C LYS A 208 7.58 -11.93 10.45
N GLU A 209 8.67 -11.17 10.41
CA GLU A 209 9.87 -11.48 9.62
C GLU A 209 11.05 -11.96 10.46
N GLY A 210 10.99 -11.82 11.79
CA GLY A 210 12.03 -12.30 12.70
C GLY A 210 13.34 -11.50 12.68
N SER A 211 13.35 -10.33 12.03
CA SER A 211 14.54 -9.49 11.86
C SER A 211 14.39 -8.13 12.55
N LEU A 212 15.44 -7.72 13.27
CA LEU A 212 15.48 -6.47 14.05
C LEU A 212 15.73 -5.22 13.21
N ASN A 213 16.03 -5.38 11.91
CA ASN A 213 16.44 -4.28 11.02
C ASN A 213 15.36 -3.96 9.97
N VAL A 214 14.12 -4.37 10.22
CA VAL A 214 13.01 -4.19 9.29
C VAL A 214 12.05 -3.16 9.87
N GLN A 215 11.82 -2.10 9.10
CA GLN A 215 10.84 -1.05 9.42
C GLN A 215 9.43 -1.46 8.94
N ALA A 216 8.42 -0.64 9.22
CA ALA A 216 7.14 -0.73 8.55
C ALA A 216 7.35 -0.77 7.01
N GLY A 217 6.53 -1.56 6.32
CA GLY A 217 6.71 -1.77 4.90
C GLY A 217 5.65 -2.66 4.26
N THR A 218 5.45 -2.47 2.97
CA THR A 218 4.70 -3.39 2.10
C THR A 218 5.66 -4.33 1.36
N ALA A 219 5.38 -5.63 1.41
CA ALA A 219 6.07 -6.63 0.61
C ALA A 219 5.29 -6.92 -0.67
N PHE A 220 6.00 -7.22 -1.76
CA PHE A 220 5.41 -7.44 -3.08
C PHE A 220 5.85 -8.80 -3.65
N VAL A 221 5.02 -9.34 -4.54
CA VAL A 221 5.39 -10.48 -5.38
C VAL A 221 6.21 -9.94 -6.56
N ASP A 222 7.53 -10.05 -6.48
CA ASP A 222 8.49 -9.39 -7.38
C ASP A 222 9.47 -10.36 -8.06
N PHE A 223 9.18 -11.66 -8.08
CA PHE A 223 10.05 -12.67 -8.71
C PHE A 223 10.39 -12.36 -10.17
N GLU A 224 9.44 -11.80 -10.95
CA GLU A 224 9.68 -11.38 -12.34
C GLU A 224 10.77 -10.27 -12.40
N PHE A 225 10.75 -9.34 -11.46
CA PHE A 225 11.76 -8.29 -11.35
C PHE A 225 13.11 -8.83 -10.88
N LEU A 226 13.12 -9.71 -9.88
CA LEU A 226 14.35 -10.35 -9.41
C LEU A 226 15.02 -11.17 -10.52
N GLU A 227 14.25 -11.89 -11.33
CA GLU A 227 14.75 -12.62 -12.50
C GLU A 227 15.35 -11.66 -13.55
N GLU A 228 14.70 -10.53 -13.85
CA GLU A 228 15.22 -9.51 -14.77
C GLU A 228 16.51 -8.84 -14.25
N VAL A 229 16.56 -8.51 -12.96
CA VAL A 229 17.73 -7.92 -12.31
C VAL A 229 18.91 -8.90 -12.31
N ASN A 230 18.67 -10.16 -11.96
CA ASN A 230 19.68 -11.21 -11.98
C ASN A 230 20.15 -11.52 -13.42
N GLY A 231 19.27 -11.38 -14.41
CA GLY A 231 19.59 -11.44 -15.83
C GLY A 231 20.34 -10.22 -16.36
N GLY A 232 20.55 -9.19 -15.55
CA GLY A 232 21.28 -7.96 -15.89
C GLY A 232 20.52 -7.03 -16.85
N LYS A 233 19.23 -7.26 -17.09
CA LYS A 233 18.40 -6.46 -18.00
C LYS A 233 16.99 -6.32 -17.43
N VAL A 234 16.69 -5.12 -16.93
CA VAL A 234 15.34 -4.74 -16.49
C VAL A 234 14.58 -4.11 -17.64
N SER A 235 13.36 -4.59 -17.89
CA SER A 235 12.49 -4.06 -18.92
C SER A 235 11.98 -2.67 -18.54
N ALA A 236 11.71 -1.81 -19.53
CA ALA A 236 11.21 -0.46 -19.28
C ALA A 236 9.86 -0.49 -18.52
N THR A 237 9.02 -1.47 -18.82
CA THR A 237 7.73 -1.69 -18.13
C THR A 237 7.92 -2.05 -16.66
N THR A 238 8.84 -2.97 -16.35
CA THR A 238 9.13 -3.35 -14.97
C THR A 238 9.74 -2.17 -14.21
N LEU A 239 10.73 -1.49 -14.79
CA LEU A 239 11.34 -0.31 -14.18
C LEU A 239 10.31 0.77 -13.87
N ASN A 240 9.37 1.03 -14.79
CA ASN A 240 8.30 2.01 -14.59
C ASN A 240 7.41 1.65 -13.39
N LYS A 241 6.99 0.40 -13.29
CA LYS A 241 6.14 -0.08 -12.16
C LYS A 241 6.87 0.10 -10.83
N PHE A 242 8.09 -0.40 -10.70
CA PHE A 242 8.85 -0.33 -9.46
C PHE A 242 9.30 1.09 -9.11
N SER A 243 9.54 1.96 -10.10
CA SER A 243 9.79 3.39 -9.85
C SER A 243 8.55 4.09 -9.27
N CYS A 244 7.35 3.75 -9.77
CA CYS A 244 6.10 4.29 -9.23
C CYS A 244 5.82 3.79 -7.81
N ILE A 245 6.07 2.49 -7.56
CA ILE A 245 5.93 1.86 -6.24
C ILE A 245 6.90 2.50 -5.26
N ALA A 246 8.21 2.58 -5.57
CA ALA A 246 9.21 3.17 -4.67
C ALA A 246 8.88 4.62 -4.23
N LEU A 247 8.15 5.37 -5.05
CA LEU A 247 7.75 6.74 -4.76
C LEU A 247 6.33 6.86 -4.17
N ALA A 248 5.57 5.78 -4.06
CA ALA A 248 4.16 5.83 -3.68
C ALA A 248 3.94 6.28 -2.24
N GLY A 249 4.78 5.82 -1.31
CA GLY A 249 4.74 6.25 0.08
C GLY A 249 5.01 7.75 0.24
N VAL A 250 6.13 8.26 -0.30
CA VAL A 250 6.49 9.69 -0.24
C VAL A 250 5.47 10.58 -0.94
N VAL A 251 4.89 10.12 -2.05
CA VAL A 251 3.81 10.85 -2.74
C VAL A 251 2.55 10.89 -1.89
N SER A 252 2.20 9.79 -1.21
CA SER A 252 1.02 9.75 -0.34
C SER A 252 1.17 10.70 0.85
N GLU A 253 2.35 10.75 1.43
CA GLU A 253 2.68 11.73 2.47
C GLU A 253 2.62 13.18 1.95
N TYR A 254 3.20 13.45 0.79
CA TYR A 254 3.17 14.77 0.16
C TYR A 254 1.73 15.25 -0.09
N LEU A 255 0.86 14.38 -0.62
CA LEU A 255 -0.53 14.72 -0.92
C LEU A 255 -1.36 15.04 0.33
N LEU A 256 -1.07 14.39 1.46
CA LEU A 256 -1.81 14.58 2.71
C LEU A 256 -1.27 15.70 3.59
N TYR A 257 0.06 15.86 3.62
CA TYR A 257 0.73 16.69 4.61
C TYR A 257 1.57 17.82 4.01
N GLY A 258 1.68 17.90 2.68
CA GLY A 258 2.43 18.94 1.96
C GLY A 258 3.94 18.67 1.84
N HIS A 259 4.47 17.71 2.59
CA HIS A 259 5.86 17.25 2.51
C HIS A 259 5.99 15.78 2.95
N ALA A 260 6.99 15.11 2.42
CA ALA A 260 7.38 13.77 2.87
C ALA A 260 8.27 13.86 4.12
N GLU A 261 8.05 12.96 5.08
CA GLU A 261 8.95 12.77 6.22
C GLU A 261 9.67 11.41 6.10
N GLY A 262 8.95 10.33 5.76
CA GLY A 262 9.53 9.00 5.54
C GLY A 262 9.97 8.70 4.10
N GLY A 263 10.31 7.43 3.82
CA GLY A 263 10.57 6.92 2.46
C GLY A 263 11.99 7.14 1.90
N LEU A 264 12.93 7.63 2.71
CA LEU A 264 14.34 7.78 2.29
C LEU A 264 14.95 6.43 1.87
N ALA A 265 14.60 5.33 2.57
CA ALA A 265 15.04 3.99 2.20
C ALA A 265 14.54 3.58 0.81
N ASP A 266 13.31 3.94 0.44
CA ASP A 266 12.73 3.60 -0.86
C ASP A 266 13.35 4.42 -1.99
N ILE A 267 13.60 5.72 -1.75
CA ILE A 267 14.32 6.59 -2.68
C ILE A 267 15.75 6.06 -2.91
N ASN A 268 16.45 5.65 -1.84
CA ASN A 268 17.79 5.09 -1.94
C ASN A 268 17.80 3.75 -2.70
N LYS A 269 16.81 2.87 -2.49
CA LYS A 269 16.66 1.64 -3.27
C LYS A 269 16.45 1.93 -4.75
N LEU A 270 15.61 2.91 -5.08
CA LEU A 270 15.39 3.33 -6.47
C LEU A 270 16.68 3.91 -7.08
N ASP A 271 17.40 4.77 -6.36
CA ASP A 271 18.67 5.34 -6.81
C ASP A 271 19.73 4.24 -7.04
N MET A 272 19.86 3.27 -6.13
CA MET A 272 20.73 2.11 -6.30
C MET A 272 20.36 1.29 -7.53
N LEU A 273 19.06 1.04 -7.77
CA LEU A 273 18.60 0.34 -8.96
C LEU A 273 18.97 1.08 -10.25
N LEU A 274 18.72 2.40 -10.31
CA LEU A 274 19.03 3.21 -11.49
C LEU A 274 20.54 3.28 -11.77
N LYS A 275 21.36 3.37 -10.71
CA LYS A 275 22.83 3.28 -10.79
C LYS A 275 23.29 1.90 -11.27
N GLY A 276 22.69 0.83 -10.75
CA GLY A 276 22.97 -0.54 -11.17
C GLY A 276 22.66 -0.79 -12.66
N LEU A 277 21.65 -0.10 -13.20
CA LEU A 277 21.32 -0.09 -14.63
C LEU A 277 22.19 0.87 -15.48
N ALA A 278 23.22 1.48 -14.88
CA ALA A 278 24.11 2.46 -15.49
C ALA A 278 23.38 3.66 -16.13
N PHE A 279 22.30 4.14 -15.50
CA PHE A 279 21.60 5.33 -15.97
C PHE A 279 22.47 6.58 -15.75
N THR A 280 22.47 7.49 -16.72
CA THR A 280 23.00 8.83 -16.52
C THR A 280 22.09 9.62 -15.59
N GLN A 281 22.62 10.62 -14.89
CA GLN A 281 21.82 11.47 -14.01
C GLN A 281 20.59 12.05 -14.72
N LYS A 282 20.76 12.53 -15.96
CA LYS A 282 19.64 13.06 -16.77
C LYS A 282 18.54 12.02 -17.01
N LYS A 283 18.91 10.76 -17.23
CA LYS A 283 17.95 9.67 -17.46
C LYS A 283 17.26 9.27 -16.16
N ALA A 284 18.02 9.16 -15.06
CA ALA A 284 17.48 8.91 -13.73
C ALA A 284 16.49 10.01 -13.30
N ASP A 285 16.87 11.28 -13.44
CA ASP A 285 16.00 12.42 -13.14
C ASP A 285 14.72 12.37 -13.97
N SER A 286 14.80 12.02 -15.26
CA SER A 286 13.61 11.90 -16.09
C SER A 286 12.70 10.75 -15.66
N GLN A 287 13.29 9.61 -15.25
CA GLN A 287 12.53 8.47 -14.74
C GLN A 287 11.81 8.84 -13.45
N VAL A 288 12.50 9.50 -12.52
CA VAL A 288 11.94 9.97 -11.25
C VAL A 288 10.82 10.98 -11.49
N ARG A 289 11.01 11.99 -12.35
CA ARG A 289 9.96 12.99 -12.64
C ARG A 289 8.70 12.39 -13.24
N TRP A 290 8.86 11.49 -14.22
CA TRP A 290 7.72 10.79 -14.79
C TRP A 290 7.00 9.95 -13.73
N SER A 291 7.75 9.21 -12.92
CA SER A 291 7.19 8.35 -11.87
C SER A 291 6.46 9.17 -10.82
N VAL A 292 7.03 10.29 -10.36
CA VAL A 292 6.36 11.23 -9.44
C VAL A 292 5.05 11.74 -10.04
N LEU A 293 5.07 12.24 -11.28
CA LEU A 293 3.86 12.77 -11.94
C LEU A 293 2.78 11.69 -12.03
N ASN A 294 3.17 10.51 -12.50
CA ASN A 294 2.28 9.38 -12.69
C ASN A 294 1.65 8.94 -11.37
N THR A 295 2.48 8.72 -10.34
CA THR A 295 2.05 8.29 -9.02
C THR A 295 1.17 9.33 -8.33
N VAL A 296 1.49 10.62 -8.43
CA VAL A 296 0.64 11.72 -7.92
C VAL A 296 -0.73 11.68 -8.57
N LEU A 297 -0.81 11.56 -9.89
CA LEU A 297 -2.09 11.59 -10.60
C LEU A 297 -2.95 10.36 -10.30
N ILE A 298 -2.34 9.18 -10.15
CA ILE A 298 -3.06 7.96 -9.74
C ILE A 298 -3.59 8.12 -8.31
N LEU A 299 -2.75 8.54 -7.36
CA LEU A 299 -3.17 8.67 -5.96
C LEU A 299 -4.20 9.79 -5.73
N ARG A 300 -4.13 10.88 -6.50
CA ARG A 300 -5.17 11.93 -6.48
C ARG A 300 -6.51 11.40 -6.99
N ARG A 301 -6.52 10.59 -8.06
CA ARG A 301 -7.75 10.00 -8.60
C ARG A 301 -8.39 9.02 -7.61
N HIS A 302 -7.57 8.28 -6.87
CA HIS A 302 -8.03 7.23 -5.97
C HIS A 302 -7.88 7.61 -4.48
N GLU A 303 -8.07 8.88 -4.14
CA GLU A 303 -7.92 9.38 -2.76
C GLU A 303 -8.85 8.65 -1.78
N ALA A 304 -10.13 8.52 -2.13
CA ALA A 304 -11.12 7.84 -1.30
C ALA A 304 -10.77 6.35 -1.09
N THR A 305 -10.29 5.70 -2.14
CA THR A 305 -9.82 4.29 -2.08
C THR A 305 -8.62 4.16 -1.16
N ARG A 306 -7.62 5.05 -1.28
CA ARG A 306 -6.45 5.06 -0.40
C ARG A 306 -6.85 5.23 1.06
N ALA A 307 -7.79 6.13 1.35
CA ALA A 307 -8.27 6.37 2.72
C ALA A 307 -8.95 5.13 3.33
N LYS A 308 -9.84 4.45 2.59
CA LYS A 308 -10.47 3.21 3.06
C LYS A 308 -9.49 2.05 3.17
N LEU A 309 -8.54 1.95 2.25
CA LEU A 309 -7.46 0.97 2.31
C LEU A 309 -6.61 1.18 3.57
N ALA A 310 -6.26 2.43 3.89
CA ALA A 310 -5.56 2.77 5.12
C ALA A 310 -6.34 2.36 6.38
N GLU A 311 -7.67 2.53 6.40
CA GLU A 311 -8.52 2.07 7.51
C GLU A 311 -8.53 0.54 7.65
N ALA A 312 -8.66 -0.19 6.52
CA ALA A 312 -8.57 -1.64 6.51
C ALA A 312 -7.20 -2.13 6.99
N MET A 313 -6.13 -1.48 6.53
CA MET A 313 -4.76 -1.80 6.92
C MET A 313 -4.53 -1.57 8.42
N SER A 314 -4.96 -0.40 8.93
CA SER A 314 -4.90 -0.03 10.35
C SER A 314 -5.68 -1.00 11.25
N SER A 315 -6.76 -1.57 10.73
CA SER A 315 -7.56 -2.61 11.41
C SER A 315 -6.94 -4.02 11.33
N GLY A 316 -5.74 -4.17 10.76
CA GLY A 316 -5.03 -5.45 10.65
C GLY A 316 -5.70 -6.45 9.72
N LYS A 317 -6.43 -6.00 8.70
CA LYS A 317 -7.12 -6.87 7.74
C LYS A 317 -6.14 -7.66 6.86
N SER A 318 -6.60 -8.75 6.25
CA SER A 318 -5.75 -9.55 5.36
C SER A 318 -5.49 -8.83 4.03
N VAL A 319 -4.52 -9.33 3.25
CA VAL A 319 -4.20 -8.79 1.93
C VAL A 319 -5.40 -8.93 1.00
N GLY A 320 -6.06 -10.09 1.01
CA GLY A 320 -7.28 -10.35 0.26
C GLY A 320 -8.40 -9.37 0.60
N PHE A 321 -8.60 -9.05 1.88
CA PHE A 321 -9.60 -8.05 2.30
C PHE A 321 -9.23 -6.63 1.84
N CYS A 322 -7.95 -6.27 1.90
CA CYS A 322 -7.46 -4.99 1.38
C CYS A 322 -7.69 -4.88 -0.13
N ILE A 323 -7.45 -5.96 -0.90
CA ILE A 323 -7.76 -6.03 -2.33
C ILE A 323 -9.26 -5.88 -2.58
N GLU A 324 -10.10 -6.59 -1.82
CA GLU A 324 -11.57 -6.46 -1.90
C GLU A 324 -12.00 -5.01 -1.66
N THR A 325 -11.42 -4.35 -0.66
CA THR A 325 -11.70 -2.93 -0.35
C THR A 325 -11.36 -2.00 -1.52
N ILE A 326 -10.26 -2.26 -2.23
CA ILE A 326 -9.87 -1.48 -3.42
C ILE A 326 -10.91 -1.66 -4.53
N GLU A 327 -11.25 -2.91 -4.85
CA GLU A 327 -12.19 -3.26 -5.92
C GLU A 327 -13.62 -2.75 -5.65
N ASP A 328 -14.01 -2.66 -4.38
CA ASP A 328 -15.34 -2.15 -3.99
C ASP A 328 -15.43 -0.62 -3.95
N THR A 329 -14.28 0.06 -3.87
CA THR A 329 -14.25 1.52 -3.72
C THR A 329 -13.99 2.24 -5.04
N ILE A 330 -13.21 1.66 -5.96
CA ILE A 330 -12.92 2.29 -7.24
C ILE A 330 -14.15 2.21 -8.16
N GLY A 331 -14.65 3.38 -8.57
CA GLY A 331 -15.76 3.47 -9.51
C GLY A 331 -15.34 3.13 -10.95
N ASN A 332 -16.31 2.74 -11.78
CA ASN A 332 -16.07 2.41 -13.19
C ASN A 332 -15.42 3.53 -14.02
N ALA A 333 -15.59 4.79 -13.60
CA ALA A 333 -15.06 5.96 -14.30
C ALA A 333 -13.57 6.23 -13.97
N ASP A 334 -13.04 5.58 -12.93
CA ASP A 334 -11.70 5.84 -12.40
C ASP A 334 -10.67 4.80 -12.86
N ILE A 335 -11.12 3.74 -13.54
CA ILE A 335 -10.32 2.68 -14.16
C ILE A 335 -9.83 3.12 -15.55
#